data_AF-A0A1B2HNU4-F1
#
_entry.id   AF-A0A1B2HNU4-F1
#
_cell.length_a   1.000
_cell.length_b   1.000
_cell.length_c   1.000
_cell.angle_alpha   90.00
_cell.angle_beta   90.00
_cell.angle_gamma   90.00
#
_symmetry.space_group_name_H-M   'P 1'
#
loop_
_entity.id
_entity.type
_entity.pdbx_description
1 polymer ?
#
loop_
_entity_poly.entity_id
_entity_poly.type
_entity_poly.pdbx_seq_one_letter_code
_entity_poly.pdbx_strand_id
1 'polypeptide(L)'
;MIVCLLAGLLAACQQAPPPTPAPPPTSVAQGGFGQTERAFVDLSIATNEQALKLLENAGRPELVANRHAELERLRALLDSPYVNLHEGHDMPGMPTDAEIQLAATDLQARDQYVRAHLTESLKVVKVARGH
;
A
#
# COMPACT_ATOMS: atom_id res chain seq x y z
N MET A 1 42.55 -48.35 -20.72
CA MET A 1 42.63 -47.30 -21.76
C MET A 1 41.22 -46.94 -22.20
N ILE A 2 41.02 -45.65 -22.44
CA ILE A 2 39.79 -44.89 -22.75
C ILE A 2 39.09 -45.31 -24.05
N VAL A 3 37.74 -45.29 -24.07
CA VAL A 3 36.81 -44.67 -25.07
C VAL A 3 35.42 -44.63 -24.39
N CYS A 4 34.90 -43.53 -23.84
CA CYS A 4 34.21 -42.35 -24.41
C CYS A 4 32.83 -42.57 -25.10
N LEU A 5 31.97 -41.57 -24.89
CA LEU A 5 30.66 -41.22 -25.50
C LEU A 5 29.39 -41.80 -24.85
N LEU A 6 28.70 -41.02 -24.01
CA LEU A 6 27.68 -39.98 -24.36
C LEU A 6 26.50 -40.53 -25.17
N ALA A 7 25.42 -40.86 -24.46
CA ALA A 7 24.07 -40.89 -25.00
C ALA A 7 23.07 -40.43 -23.92
N GLY A 8 23.12 -39.14 -23.61
CA GLY A 8 21.89 -38.45 -23.23
C GLY A 8 21.11 -38.20 -24.51
N LEU A 9 19.79 -38.42 -24.50
CA LEU A 9 18.78 -37.46 -24.95
C LEU A 9 17.38 -38.11 -24.90
N LEU A 10 16.42 -37.36 -24.37
CA LEU A 10 14.99 -37.37 -24.71
C LEU A 10 14.07 -38.40 -24.01
N ALA A 11 13.97 -38.32 -22.68
CA ALA A 11 12.68 -38.51 -22.01
C ALA A 11 12.11 -37.12 -21.71
N ALA A 12 11.66 -36.43 -22.75
CA ALA A 12 10.91 -35.20 -22.61
C ALA A 12 9.54 -35.55 -22.00
N CYS A 13 9.35 -35.19 -20.73
CA CYS A 13 8.04 -35.13 -20.13
C CYS A 13 7.17 -34.23 -20.99
N GLN A 14 6.13 -34.80 -21.59
CA GLN A 14 5.04 -34.08 -22.23
C GLN A 14 4.28 -33.30 -21.15
N GLN A 15 4.84 -32.16 -20.72
CA GLN A 15 4.09 -31.20 -19.91
C GLN A 15 3.07 -30.54 -20.85
N ALA A 16 1.78 -30.76 -20.58
CA ALA A 16 0.73 -29.99 -21.22
C ALA A 16 1.01 -28.48 -21.01
N PRO A 17 0.74 -27.62 -22.01
CA PRO A 17 0.91 -26.19 -21.85
C PRO A 17 0.11 -25.71 -20.64
N PRO A 18 0.67 -24.82 -19.80
CA PRO A 18 -0.04 -24.30 -18.65
C PRO A 18 -1.35 -23.66 -19.10
N PRO A 19 -2.45 -23.85 -18.34
CA PRO A 19 -3.72 -23.24 -18.68
C PRO A 19 -3.53 -21.73 -18.81
N THR A 20 -4.07 -21.17 -19.89
CA THR A 20 -4.06 -19.72 -20.10
C THR A 20 -4.70 -19.04 -18.89
N PRO A 21 -4.05 -18.05 -18.25
CA PRO A 21 -4.64 -17.31 -17.15
C PRO A 21 -5.99 -16.76 -17.61
N ALA A 22 -7.03 -16.98 -16.81
CA ALA A 22 -8.32 -16.35 -17.05
C ALA A 22 -8.12 -14.82 -17.11
N PRO A 23 -8.79 -14.12 -18.04
CA PRO A 23 -8.74 -12.67 -18.04
C PRO A 23 -9.20 -12.16 -16.66
N PRO A 24 -8.52 -11.16 -16.09
CA PRO A 24 -8.93 -10.61 -14.80
C PRO A 24 -10.39 -10.17 -14.89
N PRO A 25 -11.20 -10.38 -13.84
CA PRO A 25 -12.59 -9.93 -13.86
C PRO A 25 -12.60 -8.42 -14.08
N THR A 26 -13.21 -7.98 -15.17
CA THR A 26 -13.44 -6.56 -15.45
C THR A 26 -14.54 -6.09 -14.49
N SER A 27 -14.17 -5.74 -13.26
CA SER A 27 -15.05 -5.06 -12.31
C SER A 27 -15.18 -3.60 -12.74
N VAL A 28 -15.88 -3.36 -13.85
CA VAL A 28 -16.37 -2.01 -14.16
C VAL A 28 -17.73 -1.92 -13.49
N ALA A 29 -17.76 -1.42 -12.25
CA ALA A 29 -19.01 -1.09 -11.61
C ALA A 29 -19.70 -0.01 -12.49
N GLN A 30 -20.84 -0.35 -13.10
CA GLN A 30 -21.62 0.64 -13.84
C GLN A 30 -22.13 1.69 -12.85
N GLY A 31 -21.43 2.82 -12.76
CA GLY A 31 -21.83 3.99 -11.96
C GLY A 31 -21.26 4.09 -10.54
N GLY A 32 -20.23 3.31 -10.17
CA GLY A 32 -19.63 3.33 -8.83
C GLY A 32 -18.16 2.93 -8.78
N PHE A 33 -17.60 2.85 -7.57
CA PHE A 33 -16.24 2.32 -7.34
C PHE A 33 -16.22 0.80 -7.57
N GLY A 34 -15.20 0.31 -8.29
CA GLY A 34 -14.89 -1.11 -8.37
C GLY A 34 -14.12 -1.58 -7.12
N GLN A 35 -13.76 -2.87 -7.11
CA GLN A 35 -13.01 -3.44 -5.98
C GLN A 35 -11.65 -2.77 -5.76
N THR A 36 -10.98 -2.36 -6.84
CA THR A 36 -9.68 -1.69 -6.76
C THR A 36 -9.80 -0.31 -6.14
N GLU A 37 -10.78 0.48 -6.54
CA GLU A 37 -11.00 1.82 -5.97
C GLU A 37 -11.44 1.72 -4.51
N ARG A 38 -12.27 0.73 -4.18
CA ARG A 38 -12.63 0.44 -2.79
C ARG A 38 -11.40 0.12 -1.94
N ALA A 39 -10.56 -0.81 -2.40
CA ALA A 39 -9.34 -1.17 -1.69
C ALA A 39 -8.39 0.03 -1.53
N PHE A 40 -8.32 0.91 -2.54
CA PHE A 40 -7.55 2.14 -2.45
C PHE A 40 -8.09 3.10 -1.38
N VAL A 41 -9.41 3.28 -1.29
CA VAL A 41 -10.04 4.11 -0.24
C VAL A 41 -9.77 3.54 1.15
N ASP A 42 -9.97 2.23 1.35
CA ASP A 42 -9.75 1.57 2.64
C ASP A 42 -8.29 1.71 3.12
N LEU A 43 -7.33 1.48 2.22
CA LEU A 43 -5.90 1.68 2.47
C LEU A 43 -5.55 3.14 2.78
N SER A 44 -6.14 4.07 2.03
CA SER A 44 -5.91 5.51 2.22
C SER A 44 -6.43 5.98 3.58
N ILE A 45 -7.59 5.49 4.02
CA ILE A 45 -8.13 5.77 5.36
C ILE A 45 -7.17 5.24 6.43
N ALA A 46 -6.78 3.98 6.35
CA ALA A 46 -5.87 3.37 7.33
C ALA A 46 -4.54 4.15 7.43
N THR A 47 -3.99 4.56 6.28
CA THR A 47 -2.72 5.29 6.22
C THR A 47 -2.84 6.67 6.87
N ASN A 48 -3.96 7.35 6.60
CA ASN A 48 -4.26 8.65 7.20
C ASN A 48 -4.46 8.57 8.72
N GLU A 49 -5.13 7.53 9.21
CA GLU A 49 -5.36 7.33 10.65
C GLU A 49 -4.04 7.10 11.40
N GLN A 50 -3.11 6.31 10.86
CA GLN A 50 -1.77 6.17 11.45
C GLN A 50 -0.93 7.44 11.33
N ALA A 51 -1.01 8.14 10.19
CA ALA A 51 -0.31 9.40 10.00
C ALA A 51 -0.74 10.47 11.02
N LEU A 52 -2.02 10.54 11.38
CA LEU A 52 -2.49 11.47 12.41
C LEU A 52 -1.80 11.25 13.74
N LYS A 53 -1.70 10.00 14.20
CA LYS A 53 -1.01 9.66 15.46
C LYS A 53 0.45 10.13 15.45
N LEU A 54 1.15 9.98 14.32
CA LEU A 54 2.52 10.48 14.17
C LEU A 54 2.59 12.02 14.17
N LEU A 55 1.71 12.67 13.43
CA LEU A 55 1.75 14.12 13.19
C LEU A 55 1.32 14.96 14.40
N GLU A 56 0.40 14.43 15.21
CA GLU A 56 0.01 15.03 16.48
C GLU A 56 1.22 15.13 17.42
N ASN A 57 2.03 14.08 17.51
CA ASN A 57 3.29 14.08 18.27
C ASN A 57 4.36 15.02 17.68
N ALA A 58 4.29 15.31 16.38
CA ALA A 58 5.23 16.20 15.68
C ALA A 58 4.92 17.68 15.82
N GLY A 59 3.74 18.06 16.34
CA GLY A 59 3.34 19.47 16.46
C GLY A 59 3.26 20.16 15.09
N ARG A 60 2.67 19.49 14.10
CA ARG A 60 2.45 20.00 12.73
C ARG A 60 0.95 20.22 12.48
N PRO A 61 0.34 21.27 13.06
CA PRO A 61 -1.11 21.46 13.03
C PRO A 61 -1.68 21.56 11.61
N GLU A 62 -0.91 22.10 10.66
CA GLU A 62 -1.27 22.18 9.24
C GLU A 62 -1.37 20.80 8.59
N LEU A 63 -0.47 19.88 8.94
CA LEU A 63 -0.49 18.52 8.42
C LEU A 63 -1.63 17.71 9.05
N VAL A 64 -1.85 17.88 10.36
CA VAL A 64 -2.99 17.28 11.08
C VAL A 64 -4.32 17.70 10.46
N ALA A 65 -4.53 19.01 10.26
CA ALA A 65 -5.73 19.52 9.62
C ALA A 65 -5.91 18.98 8.19
N ASN A 66 -4.81 18.85 7.44
CA ASN A 66 -4.83 18.29 6.10
C ASN A 66 -5.22 16.80 6.08
N ARG A 67 -4.72 15.99 7.02
CA ARG A 67 -5.12 14.57 7.17
C ARG A 67 -6.59 14.42 7.55
N HIS A 68 -7.09 15.24 8.49
CA HIS A 68 -8.52 15.24 8.83
C HIS A 68 -9.41 15.57 7.64
N ALA A 69 -9.06 16.60 6.85
CA ALA A 69 -9.81 16.96 5.66
C ALA A 69 -9.78 15.86 4.58
N GLU A 70 -8.70 15.08 4.49
CA GLU A 70 -8.64 13.94 3.59
C GLU A 70 -9.49 12.77 4.10
N LEU A 71 -9.42 12.45 5.39
CA LEU A 71 -10.26 11.42 6.01
C LEU A 71 -11.75 11.69 5.85
N GLU A 72 -12.18 12.95 6.01
CA GLU A 72 -13.57 13.34 5.79
C GLU A 72 -14.00 13.00 4.35
N ARG A 73 -13.19 13.39 3.36
CA ARG A 73 -13.48 13.10 1.95
C ARG A 73 -13.47 11.61 1.65
N LEU A 74 -12.49 10.87 2.15
CA LEU A 74 -12.38 9.42 1.95
C LEU A 74 -13.55 8.67 2.57
N ARG A 75 -13.96 9.03 3.79
CA ARG A 75 -15.11 8.41 4.46
C ARG A 75 -16.43 8.70 3.74
N ALA A 76 -16.56 9.87 3.09
CA ALA A 76 -17.71 10.17 2.24
C ALA A 76 -17.79 9.30 0.98
N LEU A 77 -16.72 8.61 0.60
CA LEU A 77 -16.69 7.68 -0.55
C LEU A 77 -17.15 6.26 -0.18
N LEU A 78 -17.28 5.95 1.10
CA LEU A 78 -17.66 4.62 1.55
C LEU A 78 -19.17 4.38 1.36
N ASP A 79 -19.50 3.26 0.73
CA ASP A 79 -20.86 2.77 0.51
C ASP A 79 -21.25 1.63 1.47
N SER A 80 -20.29 1.17 2.29
CA SER A 80 -20.49 0.16 3.33
C SER A 80 -19.56 0.45 4.52
N PRO A 81 -19.78 -0.19 5.68
CA PRO A 81 -18.94 0.02 6.86
C PRO A 81 -17.45 -0.19 6.56
N TYR A 82 -16.63 0.69 7.13
CA TYR A 82 -15.18 0.57 7.12
C TYR A 82 -14.70 -0.42 8.18
N VAL A 83 -13.74 -1.27 7.80
CA VAL A 83 -12.97 -2.12 8.71
C VAL A 83 -11.52 -1.96 8.31
N ASN A 84 -10.65 -1.64 9.26
CA ASN A 84 -9.23 -1.50 9.00
C ASN A 84 -8.55 -2.87 8.85
N LEU A 85 -8.56 -3.42 7.64
CA LEU A 85 -7.86 -4.68 7.31
C LEU A 85 -6.33 -4.53 7.21
N HIS A 86 -5.83 -3.31 7.42
CA HIS A 86 -4.42 -2.95 7.33
C HIS A 86 -3.80 -2.66 8.71
N GLU A 87 -4.58 -2.79 9.78
CA GLU A 87 -4.10 -2.58 11.14
C GLU A 87 -2.93 -3.54 11.46
N GLY A 88 -1.86 -2.98 12.01
CA GLY A 88 -0.64 -3.73 12.37
C GLY A 88 0.24 -4.17 11.19
N HIS A 89 -0.14 -3.88 9.94
CA HIS A 89 0.70 -4.17 8.78
C HIS A 89 1.75 -3.07 8.58
N ASP A 90 2.99 -3.47 8.32
CA ASP A 90 4.06 -2.57 7.87
C ASP A 90 3.90 -2.34 6.36
N MET A 91 3.48 -1.13 5.98
CA MET A 91 3.22 -0.76 4.60
C MET A 91 3.90 0.56 4.24
N PRO A 92 4.43 0.70 3.02
CA PRO A 92 5.07 1.93 2.58
C PRO A 92 4.18 3.16 2.80
N GLY A 93 4.69 4.11 3.58
CA GLY A 93 4.01 5.38 3.85
C GLY A 93 3.02 5.35 5.00
N MET A 94 2.77 4.19 5.61
CA MET A 94 1.98 4.04 6.84
C MET A 94 2.93 3.89 8.04
N PRO A 95 3.00 4.88 8.95
CA PRO A 95 3.79 4.72 10.17
C PRO A 95 3.26 3.54 11.00
N THR A 96 4.15 2.67 11.44
CA THR A 96 3.82 1.57 12.35
C THR A 96 3.65 2.09 13.78
N ASP A 97 2.94 1.34 14.63
CA ASP A 97 2.77 1.72 16.04
C ASP A 97 4.12 1.81 16.78
N ALA A 98 5.09 0.95 16.43
CA ALA A 98 6.43 0.98 17.01
C ALA A 98 7.20 2.25 16.62
N GLU A 99 7.11 2.67 15.35
CA GLU A 99 7.71 3.93 14.89
C GLU A 99 7.05 5.15 15.53
N ILE A 100 5.72 5.14 15.68
CA ILE A 100 4.97 6.20 16.38
C ILE A 100 5.40 6.30 17.84
N GLN A 101 5.54 5.18 18.54
CA GLN A 101 6.00 5.15 19.93
C GLN A 101 7.42 5.70 20.06
N LEU A 102 8.33 5.31 19.17
CA LEU A 102 9.69 5.83 19.18
C LEU A 102 9.70 7.35 18.90
N ALA A 103 8.95 7.81 17.90
CA ALA A 103 8.80 9.21 17.53
C ALA A 103 8.24 10.10 18.66
N ALA A 104 7.47 9.52 19.60
CA ALA A 104 6.96 10.26 20.75
C ALA A 104 8.07 10.63 21.75
N THR A 105 9.19 9.90 21.74
CA THR A 105 10.30 10.07 22.70
C THR A 105 11.62 10.51 22.06
N ASP A 106 11.75 10.36 20.74
CA ASP A 106 12.96 10.66 20.00
C ASP A 106 12.66 11.63 18.84
N LEU A 107 13.26 12.82 18.91
CA LEU A 107 13.05 13.89 17.92
C LEU A 107 13.62 13.53 16.54
N GLN A 108 14.75 12.82 16.48
CA GLN A 108 15.37 12.41 15.23
C GLN A 108 14.52 11.35 14.53
N ALA A 109 14.06 10.35 15.30
CA ALA A 109 13.14 9.34 14.80
C ALA A 109 11.84 9.97 14.29
N ARG A 110 11.29 10.92 15.04
CA ARG A 110 10.10 11.68 14.64
C ARG A 110 10.28 12.39 13.31
N ASP A 111 11.36 13.15 13.15
CA ASP A 111 11.63 13.88 11.92
C ASP A 111 11.86 12.93 10.74
N GLN A 112 12.52 11.79 10.98
CA GLN A 112 12.70 10.73 9.98
C GLN A 112 11.36 10.15 9.52
N TYR A 113 10.50 9.72 10.44
CA TYR A 113 9.25 9.06 10.09
C TYR A 113 8.23 10.02 9.47
N VAL A 114 8.19 11.27 9.93
CA VAL A 114 7.37 12.31 9.27
C VAL A 114 7.84 12.51 7.83
N ARG A 115 9.15 12.60 7.60
CA ARG A 115 9.71 12.72 6.25
C ARG A 115 9.40 11.50 5.40
N ALA A 116 9.54 10.29 5.94
CA ALA A 116 9.25 9.06 5.23
C ALA A 116 7.77 9.02 4.77
N HIS A 117 6.84 9.30 5.68
CA HIS A 117 5.41 9.40 5.38
C HIS A 117 5.14 10.40 4.24
N LEU A 118 5.62 11.64 4.37
CA LEU A 118 5.41 12.69 3.36
C LEU A 118 6.07 12.37 2.01
N THR A 119 7.20 11.65 2.02
CA THR A 119 7.88 11.21 0.80
C THR A 119 7.04 10.20 0.03
N GLU A 120 6.45 9.23 0.71
CA GLU A 120 5.52 8.28 0.08
C GLU A 120 4.25 8.97 -0.40
N SER A 121 3.66 9.88 0.39
CA SER A 121 2.51 10.68 -0.06
C SER A 121 2.82 11.48 -1.33
N LEU A 122 4.02 12.05 -1.44
CA LEU A 122 4.45 12.78 -2.63
C LEU A 122 4.58 11.86 -3.85
N LYS A 123 5.05 10.61 -3.68
CA LYS A 123 5.12 9.63 -4.78
C LYS A 123 3.73 9.33 -5.33
N VAL A 124 2.74 9.11 -4.45
CA VAL A 124 1.34 8.89 -4.87
C VAL A 124 0.81 10.07 -5.68
N VAL A 125 1.03 11.29 -5.21
CA VAL A 125 0.60 12.51 -5.92
C VAL A 125 1.29 12.67 -7.27
N LYS A 126 2.59 12.35 -7.37
CA LYS A 126 3.33 12.42 -8.65
C LYS A 126 2.78 11.43 -9.67
N VAL A 127 2.60 10.16 -9.27
CA VAL A 127 2.01 9.12 -10.10
C VAL A 127 0.61 9.54 -10.58
N ALA A 128 -0.23 10.05 -9.67
CA ALA A 128 -1.56 10.54 -10.01
C ALA A 128 -1.55 11.72 -11.00
N ARG A 129 -0.46 12.49 -11.05
CA ARG A 129 -0.24 13.62 -11.98
C ARG A 129 0.54 13.23 -13.23
N GLY A 130 0.91 11.96 -13.40
CA GLY A 130 1.70 11.49 -14.54
C GLY A 130 3.17 11.94 -14.55
N HIS A 131 3.75 12.24 -13.39
CA HIS A 131 5.17 12.60 -13.22
C HIS A 131 5.97 11.48 -12.55
#